data_AF-A0AAW2XXF5-F1
#
_entry.id   AF-A0AAW2XXF5-F1
#
_cell.length_a   1.000
_cell.length_b   1.000
_cell.length_c   1.000
_cell.angle_alpha   90.00
_cell.angle_beta   90.00
_cell.angle_gamma   90.00
#
_symmetry.space_group_name_H-M   'P 1'
#
loop_
_entity.id
_entity.type
_entity.pdbx_description
1 polymer ?
#
loop_
_entity_poly.entity_id
_entity_poly.type
_entity_poly.pdbx_seq_one_letter_code
_entity_poly.pdbx_strand_id
1 'polypeptide(L)'
;MRSMVILSAPLNGKNWLTWSRSVRIALEGRDRLGFIDGSCTKQAEGSKEFRQWRIADTVVRTWILKTISKNIINIFLYTTSVQSLWMELEARYGEYDGPLLYKILQEISSMS
;
A
#
# COMPACT_ATOMS: atom_id res chain seq x y z
N MET A 1 13.13 5.98 14.97
CA MET A 1 12.58 5.56 13.65
C MET A 1 12.70 6.75 12.70
N ARG A 2 13.42 6.60 11.58
CA ARG A 2 13.42 7.63 10.51
C ARG A 2 12.01 7.69 9.91
N SER A 3 11.41 8.88 9.88
CA SER A 3 10.12 9.11 9.23
C SER A 3 10.18 8.60 7.78
N MET A 4 9.13 7.89 7.37
CA MET A 4 9.04 7.36 6.02
C MET A 4 8.25 8.39 5.21
N VAL A 5 8.98 9.09 4.34
CA VAL A 5 8.43 10.16 3.51
C VAL A 5 7.91 9.51 2.23
N ILE A 6 6.59 9.60 2.01
CA ILE A 6 6.04 9.32 0.69
C ILE A 6 6.24 10.59 -0.14
N LEU A 7 6.83 10.44 -1.32
CA LEU A 7 7.07 11.55 -2.24
C LEU A 7 5.76 12.08 -2.87
N SER A 8 4.69 11.29 -2.84
CA SER A 8 3.37 11.64 -3.35
C SER A 8 2.44 12.27 -2.30
N ALA A 9 1.49 13.07 -2.78
CA ALA A 9 0.36 13.55 -1.97
C ALA A 9 -0.43 12.39 -1.33
N PRO A 10 -1.15 12.64 -0.22
CA PRO A 10 -2.00 11.63 0.41
C PRO A 10 -3.02 11.02 -0.56
N LEU A 11 -3.40 9.76 -0.36
CA LEU A 11 -4.42 9.12 -1.19
C LEU A 11 -5.73 9.87 -1.07
N ASN A 12 -6.29 10.32 -2.20
CA ASN A 12 -7.54 11.08 -2.26
C ASN A 12 -8.61 10.42 -3.16
N GLY A 13 -8.36 9.18 -3.57
CA GLY A 13 -9.22 8.38 -4.43
C GLY A 13 -9.06 8.62 -5.93
N LYS A 14 -8.34 9.68 -6.34
CA LYS A 14 -8.05 9.97 -7.75
C LYS A 14 -6.58 9.78 -8.14
N ASN A 15 -5.70 9.64 -7.16
CA ASN A 15 -4.25 9.55 -7.34
C ASN A 15 -3.69 8.15 -7.03
N TRP A 16 -4.49 7.10 -7.23
CA TRP A 16 -4.13 5.74 -6.84
C TRP A 16 -2.81 5.28 -7.46
N LEU A 17 -2.64 5.41 -8.78
CA LEU A 17 -1.43 4.93 -9.47
C LEU A 17 -0.14 5.56 -8.89
N THR A 18 -0.15 6.87 -8.70
CA THR A 18 1.03 7.60 -8.19
C THR A 18 1.28 7.29 -6.72
N TRP A 19 0.23 7.25 -5.90
CA TRP A 19 0.32 6.96 -4.48
C TRP A 19 0.76 5.51 -4.21
N SER A 20 0.12 4.54 -4.89
CA SER A 20 0.41 3.11 -4.71
C SER A 20 1.84 2.76 -5.12
N ARG A 21 2.33 3.35 -6.22
CA ARG A 21 3.73 3.20 -6.63
C ARG A 21 4.71 3.78 -5.62
N SER A 22 4.40 4.96 -5.06
CA SER A 22 5.24 5.59 -4.03
C SER A 22 5.28 4.77 -2.73
N VAL A 23 4.14 4.19 -2.32
CA VAL A 23 4.07 3.28 -1.17
C VAL A 23 4.90 2.01 -1.41
N ARG A 24 4.75 1.38 -2.59
CA ARG A 24 5.52 0.17 -2.97
C ARG A 24 7.03 0.44 -2.90
N ILE A 25 7.52 1.52 -3.51
CA ILE A 25 8.93 1.91 -3.47
C ILE A 25 9.43 2.14 -2.03
N ALA A 26 8.64 2.83 -1.19
CA ALA A 26 9.02 3.10 0.19
C ALA A 26 9.11 1.83 1.05
N LEU A 27 8.25 0.84 0.80
CA LEU A 27 8.27 -0.45 1.48
C LEU A 27 9.40 -1.36 0.98
N GLU A 28 9.66 -1.35 -0.33
CA GLU A 28 10.76 -2.09 -0.95
C GLU A 28 12.11 -1.63 -0.40
N GLY A 29 12.33 -0.31 -0.29
CA GLY A 29 13.55 0.26 0.30
C GLY A 29 13.75 -0.07 1.80
N ARG A 30 12.81 -0.76 2.45
CA ARG A 30 12.90 -1.19 3.86
C ARG A 30 12.74 -2.68 4.06
N ASP A 31 12.68 -3.48 2.99
CA ASP A 31 12.41 -4.91 3.08
C ASP A 31 11.10 -5.19 3.84
N ARG A 32 10.04 -4.45 3.47
CA ARG A 32 8.68 -4.57 4.03
C ARG A 32 7.62 -4.75 2.96
N LEU A 33 8.00 -4.88 1.68
CA LEU A 33 7.08 -5.11 0.58
C LEU A 33 6.26 -6.40 0.78
N GLY A 34 6.87 -7.39 1.43
CA GLY A 34 6.22 -8.68 1.70
C GLY A 34 4.93 -8.62 2.52
N PHE A 35 4.70 -7.53 3.27
CA PHE A 35 3.46 -7.34 4.03
C PHE A 35 2.27 -6.96 3.14
N ILE A 36 2.50 -6.37 1.96
CA ILE A 36 1.44 -6.02 1.02
C ILE A 36 1.21 -7.10 -0.05
N ASP A 37 2.27 -7.73 -0.56
CA ASP A 37 2.18 -8.76 -1.62
C ASP A 37 1.90 -10.17 -1.09
N GLY A 38 2.02 -10.38 0.23
CA GLY A 38 1.76 -11.65 0.89
C GLY A 38 2.95 -12.62 0.96
N SER A 39 4.13 -12.23 0.43
CA SER A 39 5.36 -13.03 0.57
C SER A 39 5.86 -13.09 2.02
N CYS A 40 5.54 -12.10 2.85
CA CYS A 40 5.77 -12.16 4.30
C CYS A 40 4.58 -12.85 4.99
N THR A 41 4.65 -14.17 5.09
CA THR A 41 3.55 -14.98 5.61
C THR A 41 3.35 -14.81 7.12
N LYS A 42 2.07 -14.83 7.53
CA LYS A 42 1.67 -14.84 8.93
C LYS A 42 2.27 -16.07 9.61
N GLN A 43 3.05 -15.83 10.67
CA GLN A 43 3.68 -16.89 11.46
C GLN A 43 2.67 -17.63 12.33
N ALA A 44 3.00 -18.85 12.75
CA ALA A 44 2.14 -19.67 13.60
C ALA A 44 1.82 -18.97 14.93
N GLU A 45 0.54 -18.94 15.30
CA GLU A 45 0.08 -18.30 16.53
C GLU A 45 0.72 -18.94 17.76
N GLY A 46 1.11 -18.10 18.74
CA GLY A 46 1.81 -18.54 19.95
C GLY A 46 3.34 -18.52 19.86
N SER A 47 3.93 -18.39 18.66
CA SER A 47 5.37 -18.22 18.50
C SER A 47 5.86 -16.81 18.86
N LYS A 48 7.16 -16.67 19.16
CA LYS A 48 7.79 -15.35 19.40
C LYS A 48 7.80 -14.53 18.11
N GLU A 49 7.98 -15.22 17.00
CA GLU A 49 8.02 -14.73 15.63
C GLU A 49 6.66 -14.15 15.23
N PHE A 50 5.55 -14.75 15.68
CA PHE A 50 4.21 -14.20 15.49
C PHE A 50 4.01 -12.85 16.17
N ARG A 51 4.53 -12.67 17.39
CA ARG A 51 4.46 -11.37 18.07
C ARG A 51 5.23 -10.30 17.28
N GLN A 52 6.43 -10.64 16.82
CA GLN A 52 7.27 -9.71 16.03
C GLN A 52 6.61 -9.36 14.69
N TRP A 53 6.07 -10.36 13.99
CA TRP A 53 5.32 -10.17 12.75
C TRP A 53 4.11 -9.26 12.97
N ARG A 54 3.32 -9.49 14.02
CA ARG A 54 2.12 -8.68 14.34
C ARG A 54 2.45 -7.23 14.65
N ILE A 55 3.57 -6.98 15.34
CA ILE A 55 4.06 -5.61 15.59
C ILE A 55 4.44 -4.95 14.26
N ALA A 56 5.19 -5.65 13.41
CA ALA A 56 5.61 -5.13 12.11
C ALA A 56 4.40 -4.81 11.20
N ASP A 57 3.43 -5.73 11.10
CA ASP A 57 2.17 -5.53 10.39
C ASP A 57 1.42 -4.30 10.92
N THR A 58 1.26 -4.18 12.23
CA THR A 58 0.58 -3.03 12.84
C THR A 58 1.28 -1.71 12.52
N VAL A 59 2.62 -1.67 12.59
CA VAL A 59 3.42 -0.47 12.28
C VAL A 59 3.26 -0.06 10.83
N VAL A 60 3.36 -1.00 9.90
CA VAL A 60 3.19 -0.73 8.46
C VAL A 60 1.76 -0.27 8.19
N ARG A 61 0.74 -0.91 8.78
CA ARG A 61 -0.67 -0.52 8.63
C ARG A 61 -0.91 0.91 9.10
N THR A 62 -0.47 1.25 10.32
CA THR A 62 -0.61 2.61 10.85
C THR A 62 0.10 3.64 9.97
N TRP A 63 1.25 3.29 9.41
CA TRP A 63 1.94 4.20 8.50
C TRP A 63 1.19 4.39 7.17
N ILE A 64 0.68 3.33 6.54
CA ILE A 64 -0.12 3.45 5.32
C ILE A 64 -1.36 4.31 5.59
N LEU A 65 -2.09 4.05 6.68
CA LEU A 65 -3.27 4.83 7.07
C LEU A 65 -2.96 6.32 7.23
N LYS A 66 -1.80 6.69 7.78
CA LYS A 66 -1.37 8.10 7.91
C LYS A 66 -1.14 8.80 6.56
N THR A 67 -1.01 8.04 5.49
CA THR A 67 -0.76 8.56 4.15
C THR A 67 -2.03 8.63 3.30
N ILE A 68 -3.18 8.30 3.90
CA ILE A 68 -4.50 8.41 3.30
C ILE A 68 -5.14 9.72 3.74
N SER A 69 -5.86 10.38 2.83
CA SER A 69 -6.59 11.62 3.15
C SER A 69 -7.64 11.37 4.23
N LYS A 70 -7.80 12.35 5.13
CA LYS A 70 -8.77 12.33 6.24
C LYS A 70 -10.22 12.11 5.76
N ASN A 71 -10.53 12.49 4.52
CA ASN A 71 -11.87 12.34 3.96
C ASN A 71 -12.26 10.89 3.69
N ILE A 72 -11.29 10.00 3.47
CA ILE A 72 -11.54 8.61 3.07
C ILE A 72 -10.94 7.59 4.03
N ILE A 73 -10.08 8.00 4.97
CA ILE A 73 -9.39 7.10 5.91
C ILE A 73 -10.35 6.24 6.74
N ASN A 74 -11.52 6.77 7.11
CA ASN A 74 -12.51 6.07 7.94
C ASN A 74 -12.98 4.74 7.34
N ILE A 75 -12.95 4.62 6.02
CA ILE A 75 -13.33 3.40 5.29
C ILE A 75 -12.36 2.25 5.63
N PHE A 76 -11.09 2.58 5.91
CA PHE A 76 -10.00 1.63 6.03
C PHE A 76 -9.54 1.36 7.47
N LEU A 77 -10.07 2.11 8.46
CA LEU A 77 -9.62 2.04 9.86
C LEU A 77 -9.81 0.65 10.50
N TYR A 78 -10.79 -0.13 10.03
CA TYR A 78 -11.14 -1.43 10.59
C TYR A 78 -10.44 -2.62 9.93
N THR A 79 -9.55 -2.37 8.98
CA THR A 79 -8.75 -3.41 8.30
C THR A 79 -7.84 -4.12 9.30
N THR A 80 -7.81 -5.45 9.28
CA THR A 80 -7.19 -6.27 10.34
C THR A 80 -5.71 -6.55 10.10
N SER A 81 -5.23 -6.44 8.86
CA SER A 81 -3.83 -6.59 8.45
C SER A 81 -3.45 -5.61 7.33
N VAL A 82 -2.15 -5.41 7.12
CA VAL A 82 -1.63 -4.63 5.97
C VAL A 82 -2.11 -5.19 4.65
N GLN A 83 -2.12 -6.52 4.50
CA GLN A 83 -2.57 -7.19 3.30
C GLN A 83 -4.07 -6.91 3.02
N SER A 84 -4.92 -7.00 4.05
CA SER A 84 -6.36 -6.67 3.91
C SER A 84 -6.57 -5.21 3.52
N LEU A 85 -5.80 -4.30 4.12
CA LEU A 85 -5.82 -2.88 3.79
C LEU A 85 -5.44 -2.65 2.32
N TRP A 86 -4.37 -3.29 1.87
CA TRP A 86 -3.89 -3.14 0.50
C TRP A 86 -4.90 -3.65 -0.52
N MET A 87 -5.47 -4.84 -0.31
CA MET A 87 -6.47 -5.42 -1.20
C MET A 87 -7.73 -4.54 -1.29
N GLU A 88 -8.20 -3.99 -0.16
CA GLU A 88 -9.39 -3.14 -0.16
C GLU A 88 -9.13 -1.80 -0.88
N LEU A 89 -7.94 -1.23 -0.72
CA LEU A 89 -7.53 -0.03 -1.44
C LEU A 89 -7.44 -0.28 -2.96
N GLU A 90 -6.85 -1.41 -3.36
CA GLU A 90 -6.69 -1.80 -4.76
C GLU A 90 -8.04 -2.13 -5.41
N ALA A 91 -8.93 -2.84 -4.72
CA ALA A 91 -10.28 -3.11 -5.21
C ALA A 91 -11.10 -1.81 -5.39
N ARG A 92 -10.92 -0.83 -4.51
CA ARG A 92 -11.73 0.40 -4.53
C ARG A 92 -11.21 1.47 -5.50
N TYR A 93 -9.89 1.58 -5.66
CA TYR A 93 -9.28 2.66 -6.45
C TYR A 93 -8.40 2.15 -7.61
N GLY A 94 -8.08 0.86 -7.66
CA GLY A 94 -7.23 0.26 -8.69
C GLY A 94 -7.85 0.25 -10.08
N GLU A 95 -9.17 0.07 -10.18
CA GLU A 95 -9.86 0.05 -11.47
C GLU A 95 -9.96 1.44 -12.12
N TYR A 96 -9.87 2.52 -11.33
CA TYR A 96 -10.08 3.89 -11.82
C TYR A 96 -8.93 4.40 -12.71
N ASP A 97 -7.76 3.73 -12.70
CA ASP A 97 -6.57 4.12 -13.47
C ASP A 97 -6.28 3.19 -14.68
N GLY A 98 -7.14 2.20 -14.95
CA GLY A 98 -7.00 1.32 -16.13
C GLY A 98 -6.89 2.07 -17.47
N PRO A 99 -7.75 3.07 -17.75
CA PRO A 99 -7.67 3.87 -18.97
C PRO A 99 -6.40 4.74 -19.07
N LEU A 100 -5.88 5.23 -17.94
CA LEU A 100 -4.66 6.04 -17.90
C LEU A 100 -3.42 5.19 -18.17
N LEU A 101 -3.35 3.99 -17.58
CA LEU A 101 -2.29 3.01 -17.85
C LEU A 101 -2.28 2.61 -19.33
N TYR A 102 -3.46 2.33 -19.90
CA TYR A 102 -3.61 2.01 -21.31
C TYR A 102 -3.12 3.14 -22.22
N LYS A 103 -3.47 4.39 -21.89
CA LYS A 103 -3.01 5.57 -22.66
C LYS A 103 -1.49 5.72 -22.63
N ILE A 104 -0.87 5.56 -21.46
CA ILE A 104 0.60 5.63 -21.32
C ILE A 104 1.28 4.51 -22.11
N LEU A 105 0.75 3.28 -22.07
CA LEU A 105 1.27 2.18 -22.86
C LEU A 105 1.16 2.44 -24.37
N GLN A 106 0.05 3.03 -24.82
CA GLN A 106 -0.10 3.45 -26.22
C GLN A 106 0.92 4.52 -26.63
N GLU A 107 1.12 5.54 -25.81
CA GLU A 107 2.12 6.60 -26.07
C GLU A 107 3.55 6.03 -26.12
N ILE A 108 3.90 5.08 -25.26
CA ILE A 108 5.21 4.41 -25.31
C ILE A 108 5.34 3.58 -26.59
N SER A 109 4.30 2.83 -26.97
CA SER A 109 4.31 1.99 -28.17
C SER A 109 4.28 2.78 -29.48
N SER A 110 3.81 4.02 -29.47
CA SER A 110 3.83 4.90 -30.64
C SER A 110 5.13 5.71 -30.77
N MET A 111 5.97 5.68 -29.73
CA MET A 111 7.32 6.27 -29.73
C MET A 111 8.42 5.27 -30.14
N SER A 112 8.07 4.00 -30.36
CA SER A 112 8.93 2.97 -30.93
C SER A 112 8.63 2.73 -32.41
#